data_AF-A0A176RTK2-F1
#
_entry.id   AF-A0A176RTK2-F1
#
_cell.length_a   1.000
_cell.length_b   1.000
_cell.length_c   1.000
_cell.angle_alpha   90.00
_cell.angle_beta   90.00
_cell.angle_gamma   90.00
#
_symmetry.space_group_name_H-M   'P 1'
#
loop_
_entity.id
_entity.type
_entity.pdbx_description
1 polymer ?
#
loop_
_entity_poly.entity_id
_entity_poly.type
_entity_poly.pdbx_seq_one_letter_code
_entity_poly.pdbx_strand_id
1 'polypeptide(L)'
;MANELCFKNIHLDKIWTLPVYESTGGYKALRKVLAEKTPPKDIIDQLKASALRGRGGAGFSAGLKWSFMLGVRDKPVQKYLTCNSDEGEPGTFKDRDILRGGQHKVTKKMSFFLSKLLP
;
A
#
# COMPACT_ATOMS: atom_id res chain seq x y z
N MET A 1 -5.94 2.78 23.88
CA MET A 1 -6.46 1.89 22.81
C MET A 1 -5.41 1.79 21.73
N ALA A 2 -5.06 0.58 21.29
CA ALA A 2 -4.16 0.39 20.15
C ALA A 2 -4.86 0.87 18.87
N ASN A 3 -4.12 1.53 17.96
CA ASN A 3 -4.65 1.88 16.65
C ASN A 3 -4.61 0.65 15.75
N GLU A 4 -5.75 -0.01 15.58
CA GLU A 4 -5.87 -1.28 14.87
C GLU A 4 -6.04 -1.13 13.35
N LEU A 5 -5.76 0.03 12.74
CA LEU A 5 -6.09 0.26 11.32
C LEU A 5 -5.63 -0.87 10.36
N CYS A 6 -4.41 -1.40 10.55
CA CYS A 6 -3.91 -2.52 9.74
C CYS A 6 -4.60 -3.85 10.06
N PHE A 7 -4.95 -4.07 11.33
CA PHE A 7 -5.49 -5.33 11.87
C PHE A 7 -7.01 -5.31 12.12
N LYS A 8 -7.70 -4.22 11.78
CA LYS A 8 -9.11 -3.94 12.13
C LYS A 8 -10.07 -5.10 11.87
N ASN A 9 -9.82 -5.85 10.80
CA ASN A 9 -10.70 -6.91 10.32
C ASN A 9 -10.14 -8.32 10.62
N ILE A 10 -9.09 -8.47 11.42
CA ILE A 10 -8.42 -9.77 11.64
C ILE A 10 -9.32 -10.79 12.34
N HIS A 11 -10.36 -10.32 13.03
CA HIS A 11 -11.31 -11.14 13.77
C HIS A 11 -12.42 -11.75 12.90
N LEU A 12 -12.57 -11.33 11.65
CA LEU A 12 -13.62 -11.84 10.76
C LEU A 12 -13.19 -13.18 10.14
N ASP A 13 -14.15 -14.07 9.91
CA ASP A 13 -13.90 -15.34 9.22
C ASP A 13 -13.60 -15.11 7.73
N LYS A 14 -12.75 -15.96 7.14
CA LYS A 14 -12.41 -15.95 5.70
C LYS A 14 -12.05 -14.58 5.13
N ILE A 15 -11.34 -13.75 5.90
CA ILE A 15 -10.93 -12.37 5.55
C ILE A 15 -10.07 -12.24 4.31
N TRP A 16 -9.42 -13.33 3.90
CA TRP A 16 -8.64 -13.40 2.67
C TRP A 16 -9.51 -13.51 1.41
N THR A 17 -10.82 -13.74 1.53
CA THR A 17 -11.72 -13.86 0.38
C THR A 17 -12.17 -12.48 -0.12
N LEU A 18 -12.36 -12.36 -1.43
CA LEU A 18 -12.81 -11.12 -2.06
C LEU A 18 -14.15 -10.61 -1.50
N PRO A 19 -15.21 -11.45 -1.34
CA PRO A 19 -16.50 -10.97 -0.85
C PRO A 19 -16.43 -10.37 0.57
N VAL A 20 -15.68 -11.01 1.48
CA VAL A 20 -15.48 -10.50 2.85
C VAL A 20 -14.66 -9.20 2.81
N TYR A 21 -13.64 -9.13 1.97
CA TYR A 21 -12.85 -7.90 1.84
C TYR A 21 -13.71 -6.74 1.33
N GLU A 22 -14.56 -6.96 0.32
CA GLU A 22 -15.47 -5.95 -0.24
C GLU A 22 -16.56 -5.52 0.73
N SER A 23 -17.14 -6.45 1.50
CA SER A 23 -18.18 -6.14 2.51
C SER A 23 -17.68 -5.17 3.58
N THR A 24 -16.39 -5.23 3.93
CA THR A 24 -15.74 -4.29 4.85
C THR A 24 -15.33 -2.95 4.20
N GLY A 25 -15.73 -2.70 2.95
CA GLY A 25 -15.34 -1.51 2.20
C GLY A 25 -14.00 -1.62 1.49
N GLY A 26 -13.49 -2.84 1.31
CA GLY A 26 -12.32 -3.13 0.48
C GLY A 26 -12.44 -2.52 -0.92
N TYR A 27 -11.30 -2.17 -1.51
CA TYR A 27 -11.18 -1.55 -2.84
C TYR A 27 -11.89 -0.19 -3.07
N LYS A 28 -12.79 0.29 -2.21
CA LYS A 28 -13.50 1.58 -2.38
C LYS A 28 -12.56 2.75 -2.70
N ALA A 29 -11.50 2.91 -1.89
CA ALA A 29 -10.50 3.96 -2.09
C ALA A 29 -9.72 3.80 -3.41
N LEU A 30 -9.41 2.56 -3.82
CA LEU A 30 -8.73 2.31 -5.10
C LEU A 30 -9.65 2.68 -6.26
N ARG A 31 -10.91 2.24 -6.24
CA ARG A 31 -11.90 2.55 -7.28
C ARG A 31 -12.11 4.06 -7.42
N LYS A 32 -12.23 4.77 -6.29
CA LYS A 32 -12.35 6.24 -6.27
C LYS A 32 -11.17 6.90 -6.98
N VAL A 33 -9.94 6.55 -6.61
CA VAL A 33 -8.73 7.17 -7.15
C VAL A 33 -8.49 6.82 -8.63
N LEU A 34 -8.95 5.65 -9.08
CA LEU A 34 -8.94 5.30 -10.50
C LEU A 34 -9.99 6.09 -11.29
N ALA A 35 -11.21 6.20 -10.76
CA ALA A 35 -12.31 6.93 -11.40
C ALA A 35 -12.03 8.44 -11.50
N GLU A 36 -11.52 9.04 -10.43
CA GLU A 36 -11.20 10.48 -10.37
C GLU A 36 -9.91 10.83 -11.13
N LYS A 37 -9.16 9.84 -11.63
CA LYS A 37 -7.89 10.03 -12.33
C LYS A 37 -6.93 10.98 -11.59
N THR A 38 -6.91 10.89 -10.25
CA THR A 38 -6.13 11.79 -9.39
C THR A 38 -4.67 11.86 -9.86
N PRO A 39 -4.10 13.07 -10.07
CA PRO A 39 -2.73 13.24 -10.52
C PRO A 39 -1.71 12.58 -9.57
N PRO A 40 -0.65 11.94 -10.08
CA PRO A 40 0.38 11.32 -9.24
C PRO A 40 1.06 12.30 -8.27
N LYS A 41 1.21 13.57 -8.69
CA LYS A 41 1.78 14.63 -7.86
C LYS A 41 0.96 14.86 -6.59
N ASP A 42 -0.36 14.98 -6.71
CA ASP A 42 -1.25 15.23 -5.57
C ASP A 42 -1.20 14.09 -4.56
N ILE A 43 -1.09 12.85 -5.05
CA ILE A 43 -0.95 11.65 -4.20
C ILE A 43 0.37 11.69 -3.43
N ILE A 44 1.46 12.07 -4.09
CA ILE A 44 2.78 12.19 -3.45
C ILE A 44 2.80 13.31 -2.43
N ASP A 45 2.16 14.44 -2.72
CA ASP A 45 2.06 15.57 -1.80
C ASP A 45 1.23 15.18 -0.56
N GLN A 46 0.13 14.44 -0.73
CA GLN A 46 -0.63 13.84 0.38
C GLN A 46 0.21 12.86 1.22
N LEU A 47 1.03 12.01 0.58
CA LEU A 47 1.92 11.07 1.28
C LEU A 47 3.05 11.75 2.04
N LYS A 48 3.57 12.87 1.51
CA LYS A 48 4.54 13.70 2.22
C LYS A 48 3.89 14.36 3.43
N ALA A 49 2.70 14.93 3.26
CA ALA A 49 1.92 15.53 4.35
C ALA A 49 1.54 14.52 5.45
N SER A 50 1.29 13.26 5.08
CA SER A 50 0.96 12.21 6.06
C SER A 50 2.15 11.74 6.91
N ALA A 51 3.37 12.23 6.63
CA ALA A 51 4.61 11.80 7.28
C ALA A 51 4.81 10.26 7.34
N LEU A 52 4.32 9.54 6.33
CA LEU A 52 4.43 8.08 6.32
C LEU A 52 5.90 7.67 6.17
N ARG A 53 6.40 6.91 7.15
CA ARG A 53 7.76 6.37 7.16
C ARG A 53 7.76 4.90 6.75
N GLY A 54 8.87 4.45 6.16
CA GLY A 54 9.12 3.05 5.85
C GLY A 54 9.06 2.18 7.11
N ARG A 55 8.36 1.05 7.03
CA ARG A 55 8.10 0.14 8.16
C ARG A 55 8.98 -1.12 8.18
N GLY A 56 9.92 -1.24 7.24
CA GLY A 56 10.91 -2.31 7.20
C GLY A 56 12.23 -1.95 7.88
N GLY A 57 12.20 -1.14 8.96
CA GLY A 57 13.41 -0.79 9.74
C GLY A 57 14.07 0.55 9.36
N ALA A 58 14.29 0.83 8.08
CA ALA A 58 15.04 2.03 7.65
C ALA A 58 14.40 3.38 8.03
N GLY A 59 13.07 3.42 8.19
CA GLY A 59 12.37 4.65 8.60
C GLY A 59 12.42 5.81 7.60
N PHE A 60 12.82 5.59 6.35
CA PHE A 60 12.87 6.64 5.32
C PHE A 60 11.48 7.19 4.98
N SER A 61 11.36 8.46 4.59
CA SER A 61 10.07 9.06 4.19
C SER A 61 9.53 8.40 2.90
N ALA A 62 8.35 7.79 2.99
CA ALA A 62 7.71 7.12 1.86
C ALA A 62 7.35 8.11 0.75
N GLY A 63 6.78 9.27 1.10
CA GLY A 63 6.43 10.32 0.14
C GLY A 63 7.66 10.89 -0.59
N LEU A 64 8.79 11.07 0.12
CA LEU A 64 10.04 11.48 -0.51
C LEU A 64 10.58 10.40 -1.46
N LYS A 65 10.64 9.14 -1.01
CA LYS A 65 11.06 8.00 -1.84
C LYS A 65 10.25 7.92 -3.14
N TRP A 66 8.94 8.15 -3.05
CA TRP A 66 8.05 8.07 -4.21
C TRP A 66 8.22 9.25 -5.16
N SER A 67 8.58 10.43 -4.65
CA SER A 67 8.80 11.61 -5.51
C SER A 67 9.95 11.43 -6.50
N PHE A 68 10.93 10.57 -6.20
CA PHE A 68 11.99 10.22 -7.14
C PHE A 68 11.47 9.53 -8.41
N MET A 69 10.32 8.84 -8.32
CA MET A 69 9.72 8.15 -9.47
C MET A 69 9.04 9.10 -10.45
N LEU A 70 8.63 10.29 -10.02
CA LEU A 70 8.01 11.28 -10.92
C LEU A 70 8.98 11.74 -12.01
N GLY A 71 10.26 11.96 -11.67
CA GLY A 71 11.28 12.41 -12.63
C GLY A 71 11.65 11.37 -13.69
N VAL A 72 11.19 10.13 -13.54
CA VAL A 72 11.43 9.05 -14.52
C VAL A 72 10.13 8.46 -15.07
N ARG A 73 8.98 9.08 -14.77
CA ARG A 73 7.66 8.56 -15.15
C ARG A 73 7.51 8.39 -16.65
N ASP A 74 7.93 9.39 -17.42
CA ASP A 74 7.73 9.41 -18.88
C ASP A 74 8.93 8.83 -19.64
N LYS A 75 9.93 8.28 -18.92
CA LYS A 75 11.04 7.57 -19.56
C LYS A 75 10.55 6.22 -20.10
N PRO A 76 10.96 5.82 -21.33
CA PRO A 76 10.56 4.56 -21.96
C PRO A 76 11.35 3.38 -21.38
N VAL A 77 11.24 3.19 -20.06
CA VAL A 77 11.89 2.11 -19.32
C VAL A 77 10.85 1.32 -18.55
N GLN A 78 11.01 0.00 -18.53
CA GLN A 78 10.17 -0.86 -17.70
C GLN A 78 10.41 -0.54 -16.23
N LYS A 79 9.33 -0.28 -15.49
CA LYS A 79 9.39 -0.01 -14.05
C LYS A 79 8.86 -1.22 -13.29
N TYR A 80 9.43 -1.47 -12.13
CA TYR A 80 9.08 -2.60 -11.28
C TYR A 80 8.66 -2.10 -9.90
N LEU A 81 7.73 -2.84 -9.29
CA LEU A 81 7.34 -2.67 -7.90
C LEU A 81 7.62 -3.96 -7.14
N THR A 82 8.35 -3.84 -6.03
CA THR A 82 8.60 -4.95 -5.13
C THR A 82 7.95 -4.68 -3.78
N CYS A 83 7.14 -5.62 -3.30
CA CYS A 83 6.72 -5.67 -1.91
C CYS A 83 7.72 -6.54 -1.16
N ASN A 84 8.51 -5.95 -0.26
CA ASN A 84 9.39 -6.75 0.59
C ASN A 84 8.56 -7.39 1.72
N SER A 85 8.37 -8.70 1.65
CA SER A 85 7.72 -9.53 2.67
C SER A 85 8.69 -10.41 3.44
N ASP A 86 10.00 -10.19 3.28
CA ASP A 86 11.02 -10.88 4.05
C ASP A 86 11.04 -10.33 5.47
N GLU A 87 10.61 -11.17 6.42
CA GLU A 87 10.45 -10.85 7.84
C GLU A 87 11.31 -11.80 8.69
N GLY A 88 12.62 -11.81 8.44
CA GLY A 88 13.57 -12.71 9.11
C GLY A 88 14.13 -12.21 10.46
N GLU A 89 13.89 -10.95 10.82
CA GLU A 89 14.42 -10.36 12.05
C GLU A 89 13.77 -10.98 13.31
N PRO A 90 14.55 -11.49 14.28
CA PRO A 90 14.01 -12.09 15.50
C PRO A 90 13.01 -11.18 16.21
N GLY A 91 11.85 -11.73 16.59
CA GLY A 91 10.80 -10.99 17.27
C GLY A 91 9.91 -10.13 16.35
N THR A 92 10.14 -10.13 15.03
CA THR A 92 9.28 -9.43 14.06
C THR A 92 8.33 -10.43 13.40
N PHE A 93 7.01 -10.21 13.50
CA PHE A 93 5.98 -11.14 12.96
C PHE A 93 4.71 -10.41 12.47
N LYS A 94 4.80 -9.09 12.30
CA LYS A 94 3.65 -8.23 11.95
C LYS A 94 3.19 -8.46 10.51
N ASP A 95 4.12 -8.70 9.59
CA ASP A 95 3.82 -8.81 8.16
C ASP A 95 3.25 -10.20 7.86
N ARG A 96 3.73 -11.24 8.55
CA ARG A 96 3.12 -12.57 8.53
C ARG A 96 1.61 -12.53 8.75
N ASP A 97 1.16 -11.84 9.80
CA ASP A 97 -0.25 -11.81 10.18
C ASP A 97 -1.08 -10.93 9.22
N ILE A 98 -0.49 -9.85 8.70
CA ILE A 98 -1.09 -9.04 7.62
C ILE A 98 -1.24 -9.87 6.34
N LEU A 99 -0.26 -10.69 5.98
CA LEU A 99 -0.28 -11.50 4.76
C LEU A 99 -1.21 -12.70 4.85
N ARG A 100 -1.36 -13.32 6.03
CA ARG A 100 -2.32 -14.42 6.24
C ARG A 100 -3.76 -13.97 6.07
N GLY A 101 -4.12 -12.82 6.66
CA GLY A 101 -5.51 -12.35 6.70
C GLY A 101 -5.87 -11.24 5.72
N GLY A 102 -4.87 -10.57 5.13
CA GLY A 102 -5.03 -9.29 4.47
C GLY A 102 -4.42 -9.21 3.08
N GLN A 103 -4.32 -10.33 2.35
CA GLN A 103 -3.74 -10.41 1.01
C GLN A 103 -4.29 -9.31 0.08
N HIS A 104 -5.62 -9.16 0.01
CA HIS A 104 -6.26 -8.11 -0.77
C HIS A 104 -5.86 -6.68 -0.33
N LYS A 105 -5.53 -6.44 0.93
CA LYS A 105 -5.01 -5.13 1.39
C LYS A 105 -3.66 -4.82 0.77
N VAL A 106 -2.78 -5.82 0.66
CA VAL A 106 -1.45 -5.67 0.05
C VAL A 106 -1.58 -5.50 -1.45
N THR A 107 -2.31 -6.38 -2.13
CA THR A 107 -2.54 -6.29 -3.58
C THR A 107 -3.19 -4.97 -3.96
N LYS A 108 -4.20 -4.51 -3.22
CA LYS A 108 -4.83 -3.20 -3.47
C LYS A 108 -3.82 -2.06 -3.43
N LYS A 109 -2.91 -2.04 -2.46
CA LYS A 109 -1.87 -1.01 -2.34
C LYS A 109 -0.86 -1.09 -3.48
N MET A 110 -0.52 -2.29 -3.93
CA MET A 110 0.36 -2.48 -5.09
C MET A 110 -0.30 -2.03 -6.39
N SER A 111 -1.57 -2.39 -6.62
CA SER A 111 -2.35 -1.92 -7.77
C SER A 111 -2.49 -0.40 -7.76
N PHE A 112 -2.76 0.19 -6.59
CA PHE A 112 -2.77 1.64 -6.42
C PHE A 112 -1.47 2.29 -6.88
N PHE A 113 -0.33 1.75 -6.43
CA PHE A 113 0.99 2.26 -6.79
C PHE A 113 1.24 2.19 -8.31
N LEU A 114 1.00 1.02 -8.90
CA LEU A 114 1.23 0.80 -10.33
C LEU A 114 0.36 1.73 -11.19
N SER A 115 -0.91 1.91 -10.82
CA SER A 115 -1.85 2.76 -11.56
C SER A 115 -1.49 4.25 -11.61
N LYS A 116 -0.52 4.70 -10.80
CA LYS A 116 -0.15 6.12 -10.69
C LYS A 116 1.27 6.42 -11.15
N LEU A 117 2.16 5.45 -11.05
CA LEU A 117 3.57 5.63 -11.40
C LEU A 117 3.94 5.03 -12.76
N LEU A 118 3.07 4.21 -13.33
CA LEU A 118 3.15 3.80 -14.72
C LEU A 118 2.31 4.76 -15.59
N PRO A 119 2.77 5.09 -16.81
CA PRO A 119 1.97 5.81 -17.78
C PRO A 119 0.69 5.05 -18.14
#